data_AF-A0A8C0WC55-F1
#
_entry.id   AF-A0A8C0WC55-F1
#
_cell.length_a   1.000
_cell.length_b   1.000
_cell.length_c   1.000
_cell.angle_alpha   90.00
_cell.angle_beta   90.00
_cell.angle_gamma   90.00
#
_symmetry.space_group_name_H-M   'P 1'
#
loop_
_entity.id
_entity.type
_entity.pdbx_description
1 polymer ?
#
loop_
_entity_poly.entity_id
_entity_poly.type
_entity_poly.pdbx_seq_one_letter_code
_entity_poly.pdbx_strand_id
1 'polypeptide(L)'
;KTEKKKLKEVLELAFSILYDSNCQLNFIAPDKHEYCIWTDGLNALLGKDMMSELTRNDLDTLLSMEIKLRLLDLENIQIPDAPPPIPKEPSNYDFVYDCN
;
A
#
# COMPACT_ATOMS: atom_id res chain seq x y z
N LYS A 1 6.98 -26.65 27.01
CA LYS A 1 6.21 -25.46 26.55
C LYS A 1 7.10 -24.45 25.82
N THR A 2 8.34 -24.25 26.26
CA THR A 2 9.29 -23.27 25.70
C THR A 2 9.78 -23.62 24.28
N GLU A 3 10.04 -24.90 23.97
CA GLU A 3 10.51 -25.32 22.64
C GLU A 3 9.45 -25.17 21.54
N LYS A 4 8.19 -25.48 21.86
CA LYS A 4 7.06 -25.26 20.93
C LYS A 4 6.88 -23.79 20.55
N LYS A 5 7.20 -22.87 21.48
CA LYS A 5 7.13 -21.43 21.22
C LYS A 5 8.22 -20.99 20.25
N LYS A 6 9.47 -21.43 20.47
CA LYS A 6 10.59 -21.16 19.57
C LYS A 6 10.36 -21.70 18.16
N LEU A 7 9.82 -22.93 18.03
CA LEU A 7 9.50 -23.51 16.73
C LEU A 7 8.44 -22.68 15.97
N LYS A 8 7.44 -22.16 16.70
CA LYS A 8 6.40 -21.32 16.10
C LYS A 8 6.95 -19.99 15.58
N GLU A 9 7.87 -19.37 16.32
CA GLU A 9 8.56 -18.14 15.91
C GLU A 9 9.40 -18.36 14.64
N VAL A 10 10.09 -19.51 14.52
CA VAL A 10 10.85 -19.86 13.30
C VAL A 10 9.92 -20.13 12.11
N LEU A 11 8.77 -20.77 12.34
CA LEU A 11 7.76 -21.03 11.30
C LEU A 11 7.20 -19.73 10.69
N GLU A 12 7.10 -18.64 11.48
CA GLU A 12 6.64 -17.34 10.99
C GLU A 12 7.63 -16.63 10.06
N LEU A 13 8.89 -17.11 10.00
CA LEU A 13 9.96 -16.60 9.14
C LEU A 13 10.26 -17.55 7.96
N ALA A 14 9.64 -18.73 7.93
CA ALA A 14 9.88 -19.75 6.93
C ALA A 14 9.06 -19.50 5.66
N PHE A 15 9.69 -19.62 4.49
CA PHE A 15 9.00 -19.61 3.20
C PHE A 15 9.74 -20.50 2.19
N SER A 16 9.03 -20.92 1.14
CA SER A 16 9.59 -21.79 0.11
C SER A 16 9.28 -21.25 -1.27
N ILE A 17 10.24 -21.35 -2.18
CA ILE A 17 10.08 -21.02 -3.60
C ILE A 17 9.97 -22.31 -4.38
N LEU A 18 8.83 -22.53 -5.03
CA LEU A 18 8.56 -23.66 -5.93
C LEU A 18 8.75 -23.16 -7.37
N TYR A 19 9.70 -23.74 -8.11
CA TYR A 19 10.03 -23.26 -9.47
C TYR A 19 9.97 -24.33 -10.57
N ASP A 20 9.95 -25.60 -10.19
CA ASP A 20 9.69 -26.73 -11.10
C ASP A 20 8.92 -27.81 -10.31
N SER A 21 8.34 -28.76 -11.04
CA SER A 21 7.45 -29.86 -10.62
C SER A 21 7.81 -30.52 -9.28
N ASN A 22 9.10 -30.63 -8.96
CA ASN A 22 9.61 -31.21 -7.70
C ASN A 22 10.79 -30.44 -7.10
N CYS A 23 11.07 -29.22 -7.58
CA CYS A 23 12.19 -28.44 -7.10
C CYS A 23 11.70 -27.30 -6.22
N GLN A 24 12.16 -27.30 -4.97
CA GLN A 24 11.85 -26.27 -3.99
C GLN A 24 13.14 -25.74 -3.37
N LEU A 25 13.14 -24.45 -3.05
CA LEU A 25 14.16 -23.83 -2.24
C LEU A 25 13.52 -23.33 -0.95
N ASN A 26 14.00 -23.85 0.18
CA ASN A 26 13.46 -23.54 1.51
C ASN A 26 14.33 -22.48 2.18
N PHE A 27 13.69 -21.43 2.65
CA PHE A 27 14.35 -20.31 3.30
C PHE A 27 13.78 -20.08 4.69
N ILE A 28 14.65 -19.59 5.57
CA ILE A 28 14.25 -18.99 6.85
C ILE A 28 14.80 -17.56 6.80
N ALA A 29 13.90 -16.58 6.81
CA ALA A 29 14.32 -15.18 6.88
C ALA A 29 15.05 -14.91 8.22
N PRO A 30 16.05 -14.02 8.24
CA PRO A 30 16.76 -13.67 9.48
C PRO A 30 15.87 -12.92 10.48
N ASP A 31 14.88 -12.17 9.98
CA ASP A 31 13.90 -11.45 10.78
C ASP A 31 12.59 -11.21 9.98
N LYS A 32 11.63 -10.57 10.65
CA LYS A 32 10.31 -10.30 10.07
C LYS A 32 10.37 -9.27 8.93
N HIS A 33 11.29 -8.32 8.98
CA HIS A 33 11.44 -7.31 7.94
C HIS A 33 11.89 -7.96 6.63
N GLU A 34 12.97 -8.76 6.69
CA GLU A 34 13.47 -9.51 5.54
C GLU A 34 12.43 -10.50 5.00
N TYR A 35 11.66 -11.15 5.88
CA TYR A 35 10.54 -11.99 5.45
C TYR A 35 9.54 -11.22 4.58
N CYS A 36 9.14 -10.01 5.01
CA CYS A 36 8.23 -9.15 4.25
C CYS A 36 8.86 -8.74 2.90
N ILE A 37 10.11 -8.28 2.91
CA ILE A 37 10.84 -7.87 1.70
C ILE A 37 10.89 -9.00 0.67
N TRP A 38 11.23 -10.22 1.09
CA TRP A 38 11.29 -11.38 0.19
C TRP A 38 9.91 -11.76 -0.34
N THR A 39 8.92 -11.90 0.54
CA THR A 39 7.58 -12.37 0.13
C THR A 39 6.88 -11.37 -0.79
N ASP A 40 6.98 -10.08 -0.51
CA ASP A 40 6.40 -9.04 -1.37
C ASP A 40 7.19 -8.86 -2.67
N GLY A 41 8.53 -8.88 -2.61
CA GLY A 41 9.36 -8.81 -3.81
C GLY A 41 9.06 -9.97 -4.77
N LEU A 42 8.93 -11.19 -4.25
CA LEU A 42 8.54 -12.36 -5.04
C LEU A 42 7.12 -12.23 -5.60
N ASN A 43 6.16 -11.74 -4.81
CA ASN A 43 4.81 -11.47 -5.31
C ASN A 43 4.83 -10.45 -6.45
N ALA A 44 5.57 -9.36 -6.31
CA ALA A 44 5.69 -8.33 -7.33
C ALA A 44 6.29 -8.88 -8.64
N LEU A 45 7.34 -9.71 -8.56
CA LEU A 45 7.93 -10.38 -9.72
C LEU A 45 6.95 -11.34 -10.42
N LEU A 46 6.01 -11.92 -9.66
CA LEU A 46 4.94 -12.77 -10.19
C LEU A 46 3.70 -11.98 -10.63
N GLY A 47 3.71 -10.64 -10.54
CA GLY A 47 2.56 -9.80 -10.84
C GLY A 47 1.40 -9.95 -9.86
N LYS A 48 1.68 -10.37 -8.63
CA LYS A 48 0.72 -10.50 -7.53
C LYS A 48 0.83 -9.31 -6.59
N ASP A 49 -0.24 -9.08 -5.84
CA ASP A 49 -0.26 -8.04 -4.81
C ASP A 49 0.76 -8.33 -3.70
N MET A 50 1.39 -7.26 -3.22
CA MET A 50 2.23 -7.27 -2.03
C MET A 50 1.32 -7.25 -0.80
N MET A 51 1.49 -8.21 0.12
CA MET A 51 0.50 -8.50 1.16
C MET A 51 1.04 -8.28 2.58
N SER A 52 2.32 -7.93 2.74
CA SER A 52 2.88 -7.78 4.08
C SER A 52 2.36 -6.54 4.82
N GLU A 53 2.45 -6.61 6.15
CA GLU A 53 2.20 -5.46 7.01
C GLU A 53 3.20 -4.33 6.75
N LEU A 54 4.43 -4.64 6.30
CA LEU A 54 5.44 -3.64 5.98
C LEU A 54 4.97 -2.79 4.79
N THR A 55 4.58 -3.42 3.68
CA THR A 55 4.06 -2.69 2.52
C THR A 55 2.82 -1.88 2.86
N ARG A 56 1.91 -2.42 3.67
CA ARG A 56 0.71 -1.68 4.10
C ARG A 56 1.07 -0.43 4.89
N ASN A 57 2.01 -0.54 5.83
CA ASN A 57 2.43 0.60 6.67
C ASN A 57 3.21 1.64 5.85
N ASP A 58 4.06 1.20 4.93
CA ASP A 58 4.79 2.08 4.02
C ASP A 58 3.81 2.84 3.11
N LEU A 59 2.82 2.14 2.56
CA LEU A 59 1.76 2.74 1.74
C LEU A 59 0.97 3.78 2.54
N ASP A 60 0.55 3.46 3.76
CA ASP A 60 -0.18 4.39 4.62
C ASP A 60 0.65 5.65 4.93
N THR A 61 1.94 5.48 5.20
CA THR A 61 2.87 6.58 5.48
C THR A 61 3.00 7.50 4.26
N LEU A 62 3.29 6.93 3.08
CA LEU A 62 3.47 7.68 1.84
C LEU A 62 2.18 8.38 1.40
N LEU A 63 1.05 7.65 1.43
CA LEU A 63 -0.25 8.17 1.05
C LEU A 63 -0.70 9.28 2.01
N SER A 64 -0.49 9.11 3.31
CA SER A 64 -0.80 10.13 4.31
C SER A 64 -0.03 11.43 4.05
N MET A 65 1.23 11.35 3.65
CA MET A 65 2.02 12.53 3.29
C MET A 65 1.49 13.19 2.02
N GLU A 66 1.23 12.41 0.96
CA GLU A 66 0.68 12.93 -0.30
C GLU A 66 -0.67 13.62 -0.07
N ILE A 67 -1.59 12.99 0.66
CA ILE A 67 -2.91 13.58 0.97
C ILE A 67 -2.74 14.87 1.75
N LYS A 68 -1.87 14.92 2.77
CA LYS A 68 -1.61 16.14 3.53
C LYS A 68 -1.09 17.27 2.63
N LEU A 69 -0.21 16.97 1.68
CA LEU A 69 0.29 17.96 0.71
C LEU A 69 -0.85 18.51 -0.18
N ARG A 70 -1.77 17.66 -0.63
CA ARG A 70 -2.95 18.07 -1.41
C ARG A 70 -3.95 18.91 -0.62
N LEU A 71 -3.99 18.71 0.69
CA LEU A 71 -4.90 19.43 1.59
C LEU A 71 -4.31 20.73 2.14
N LEU A 72 -3.08 21.13 1.76
CA LEU A 72 -2.47 22.38 2.21
C LEU A 72 -3.32 23.61 1.87
N ASP A 73 -3.90 23.65 0.65
CA ASP A 73 -4.76 24.76 0.22
C ASP A 73 -6.13 24.78 0.93
N LEU A 74 -6.47 23.70 1.62
CA LEU A 74 -7.72 23.54 2.38
C LEU A 74 -7.51 23.71 3.89
N GLU A 75 -6.36 24.21 4.32
CA GLU A 75 -6.08 24.44 5.74
C GLU A 75 -7.12 25.40 6.36
N ASN A 76 -7.75 24.98 7.45
CA ASN A 76 -8.86 25.68 8.14
C ASN A 76 -10.19 25.76 7.36
N ILE A 77 -10.31 25.10 6.20
CA ILE A 77 -11.58 24.96 5.48
C ILE A 77 -12.33 23.72 5.99
N GLN A 78 -13.62 23.87 6.26
CA GLN A 78 -14.47 22.73 6.63
C GLN A 78 -14.65 21.83 5.40
N ILE A 79 -14.18 20.58 5.51
CA ILE A 79 -14.38 19.56 4.47
C ILE A 79 -15.82 19.06 4.59
N PRO A 80 -16.65 19.15 3.53
CA PRO A 80 -18.02 18.69 3.59
C PRO A 80 -18.09 17.15 3.64
N ASP A 81 -18.97 16.59 4.47
CA ASP A 81 -19.17 15.14 4.61
C ASP A 81 -19.74 14.48 3.34
N ALA A 82 -20.47 15.25 2.53
CA ALA A 82 -21.03 14.81 1.26
C ALA A 82 -20.56 15.71 0.13
N PRO A 83 -20.35 15.17 -1.09
CA PRO A 83 -20.02 15.98 -2.26
C PRO A 83 -21.08 17.08 -2.48
N PRO A 84 -20.68 18.36 -2.66
CA PRO A 84 -21.63 19.41 -2.99
C PRO A 84 -22.37 19.10 -4.30
N PRO A 85 -23.65 19.50 -4.43
CA PRO A 85 -24.41 19.27 -5.65
C PRO A 85 -23.75 20.03 -6.81
N ILE A 86 -23.52 19.33 -7.93
CA ILE A 86 -23.00 19.95 -9.14
C ILE A 86 -24.10 20.85 -9.72
N PRO A 87 -23.87 22.16 -9.89
CA PRO A 87 -24.87 23.06 -10.45
C PRO A 87 -25.16 22.71 -11.92
N LYS A 88 -26.35 23.07 -12.41
CA LYS A 88 -26.64 22.99 -13.85
C LYS A 88 -25.65 23.86 -14.60
N GLU A 89 -25.25 23.40 -15.78
CA GLU A 89 -24.40 24.18 -16.68
C GLU A 89 -24.96 25.62 -16.91
N PRO A 90 -24.07 26.60 -17.09
CA PRO A 90 -24.47 27.95 -17.45
C PRO A 90 -25.32 27.96 -18.73
N SER A 91 -26.22 28.95 -18.83
CA SER A 91 -27.09 29.10 -20.01
C SER A 91 -26.35 29.54 -21.28
N ASN A 92 -25.13 30.07 -21.14
CA ASN A 92 -24.26 30.50 -22.23
C ASN A 92 -22.78 30.37 -21.80
N TYR A 93 -21.87 30.49 -22.78
CA TYR A 93 -20.42 30.42 -22.58
C TYR A 93 -19.74 31.75 -22.97
N ASP A 94 -20.44 32.88 -22.79
CA ASP A 94 -19.92 34.21 -23.11
C ASP A 94 -19.04 34.70 -21.95
N PHE A 95 -17.80 34.21 -21.90
CA PHE A 95 -16.86 34.53 -20.83
C PHE A 95 -16.39 35.99 -20.91
N VAL A 96 -16.32 36.67 -19.76
CA VAL A 96 -15.84 38.07 -19.65
C VAL A 96 -14.33 38.18 -19.87
N TYR A 97 -13.61 37.08 -19.69
CA TYR A 97 -12.15 37.03 -19.79
C TYR A 97 -11.74 35.97 -20.80
N ASP A 98 -10.75 36.31 -21.64
CA ASP A 98 -10.06 35.34 -22.47
C ASP A 98 -9.15 34.45 -21.61
N CYS A 99 -9.00 33.18 -21.99
CA CYS A 99 -7.98 32.32 -21.42
C CYS A 99 -6.61 32.61 -22.06
N ASN A 100 -5.54 32.56 -21.26
CA ASN A 100 -4.14 32.63 -21.73
C ASN A 100 -3.66 31.30 -22.31
#